data_AF-A0A960Y640-F1
#
_entry.id   AF-A0A960Y640-F1
#
_cell.length_a   1.000
_cell.length_b   1.000
_cell.length_c   1.000
_cell.angle_alpha   90.00
_cell.angle_beta   90.00
_cell.angle_gamma   90.00
#
_symmetry.space_group_name_H-M   'P 1'
#
loop_
_entity.id
_entity.type
_entity.pdbx_description
1 polymer ?
#
loop_
_entity_poly.entity_id
_entity_poly.type
_entity_poly.pdbx_seq_one_letter_code
_entity_poly.pdbx_strand_id
1 'polypeptide(L)'
;MDTLLPPEILSDLRRRHAEPQRHYHTWAHVRALLDWLDRVRGDLADAAAVELAVLYHDAVYDPRAMDNEARSADLLLADLAGHVEPARLARARAMILATADHEPVETDDAGLANDGLANDAAHFLDMDLSILGAEPAAFDAYEAAIRREYAFV
;
A
#
# COMPACT_ATOMS: atom_id res chain seq x y z
N MET A 1 14.70 -4.82 -8.82
CA MET A 1 13.48 -5.64 -8.75
C MET A 1 12.78 -5.51 -10.08
N ASP A 2 12.62 -6.62 -10.80
CA ASP A 2 11.63 -6.68 -11.89
C ASP A 2 10.25 -6.67 -11.21
N THR A 3 9.49 -5.61 -11.42
CA THR A 3 8.14 -5.48 -10.87
C THR A 3 7.21 -6.47 -11.57
N LEU A 4 6.26 -7.06 -10.83
CA LEU A 4 5.21 -7.95 -11.35
C LEU A 4 4.23 -7.27 -12.32
N LEU A 5 4.36 -5.95 -12.51
CA LEU A 5 3.44 -5.11 -13.25
C LEU A 5 3.94 -4.86 -14.68
N PRO A 6 3.03 -4.89 -15.67
CA PRO A 6 3.29 -4.29 -16.97
C PRO A 6 3.85 -2.86 -16.86
N PRO A 7 4.82 -2.46 -17.70
CA PRO A 7 5.48 -1.15 -17.60
C PRO A 7 4.52 0.05 -17.63
N GLU A 8 3.44 -0.05 -18.39
CA GLU A 8 2.39 0.97 -18.50
C GLU A 8 1.65 1.18 -17.19
N ILE A 9 1.34 0.12 -16.46
CA ILE A 9 0.69 0.17 -15.14
C ILE A 9 1.65 0.80 -14.13
N LEU A 10 2.91 0.39 -14.13
CA LEU A 10 3.92 1.00 -13.25
C LEU A 10 4.11 2.49 -13.54
N SER A 11 4.08 2.89 -14.81
CA SER A 11 4.14 4.30 -15.21
C SER A 11 2.89 5.08 -14.75
N ASP A 12 1.71 4.43 -14.77
CA ASP A 12 0.46 5.02 -14.30
C ASP A 12 0.50 5.32 -12.80
N LEU A 13 0.91 4.32 -12.00
CA LEU A 13 1.06 4.46 -10.55
C LEU A 13 2.05 5.57 -10.19
N ARG A 14 3.20 5.65 -10.86
CA ARG A 14 4.16 6.74 -10.66
C ARG A 14 3.56 8.12 -10.96
N ARG A 15 2.73 8.22 -11.98
CA ARG A 15 2.06 9.48 -12.36
C ARG A 15 1.05 9.90 -11.29
N ARG A 16 0.26 8.97 -10.75
CA ARG A 16 -0.68 9.22 -9.64
C ARG A 16 0.04 9.71 -8.38
N HIS A 17 1.15 9.07 -8.02
CA HIS A 17 1.97 9.49 -6.89
C HIS A 17 2.77 10.78 -7.11
N ALA A 18 2.68 11.37 -8.31
CA ALA A 18 3.27 12.68 -8.65
C ALA A 18 2.23 13.80 -8.71
N GLU A 19 0.97 13.54 -8.32
CA GLU A 19 -0.06 14.57 -8.23
C GLU A 19 0.37 15.70 -7.25
N PRO A 20 0.11 16.97 -7.60
CA PRO A 20 0.74 18.11 -6.94
C PRO A 20 0.32 18.33 -5.48
N GLN A 21 -0.80 17.75 -5.05
CA GLN A 21 -1.25 17.82 -3.66
C GLN A 21 -0.48 16.87 -2.73
N ARG A 22 0.26 15.90 -3.27
CA ARG A 22 1.02 14.91 -2.50
C ARG A 22 2.39 15.46 -2.11
N HIS A 23 2.70 15.41 -0.82
CA HIS A 23 3.99 15.79 -0.25
C HIS A 23 4.63 14.65 0.53
N TYR A 24 3.84 13.79 1.16
CA TYR A 24 4.28 12.57 1.83
C TYR A 24 3.91 11.33 1.02
N HIS A 25 2.63 11.20 0.65
CA HIS A 25 2.05 10.03 -0.07
C HIS A 25 2.46 10.03 -1.55
N THR A 26 3.77 9.99 -1.78
CA THR A 26 4.46 10.09 -3.09
C THR A 26 5.15 8.77 -3.43
N TRP A 27 5.81 8.70 -4.58
CA TRP A 27 6.57 7.51 -4.96
C TRP A 27 7.73 7.21 -4.01
N ALA A 28 8.19 8.19 -3.24
CA ALA A 28 9.20 7.98 -2.20
C ALA A 28 8.67 7.11 -1.06
N HIS A 29 7.41 7.29 -0.65
CA HIS A 29 6.73 6.43 0.34
C HIS A 29 6.66 4.98 -0.15
N VAL A 30 6.13 4.77 -1.37
CA VAL A 30 6.10 3.46 -2.01
C VAL A 30 7.49 2.81 -2.06
N ARG A 31 8.53 3.58 -2.40
CA ARG A 31 9.90 3.03 -2.44
C ARG A 31 10.39 2.61 -1.05
N ALA A 32 10.10 3.39 -0.01
CA ALA A 32 10.47 3.04 1.36
C ALA A 32 9.81 1.73 1.80
N LEU A 33 8.53 1.53 1.47
CA LEU A 33 7.83 0.28 1.74
C LEU A 33 8.39 -0.91 0.93
N LEU A 34 8.76 -0.71 -0.34
CA LEU A 34 9.44 -1.75 -1.13
C LEU A 34 10.80 -2.13 -0.54
N ASP A 35 11.55 -1.17 0.01
CA ASP A 35 12.83 -1.44 0.68
C ASP A 35 12.63 -2.23 1.99
N TRP A 36 11.52 -2.02 2.71
CA TRP A 36 11.14 -2.86 3.85
C TRP A 36 10.69 -4.26 3.41
N LEU A 37 9.86 -4.34 2.38
CA LEU A 37 9.39 -5.60 1.82
C LEU A 37 10.56 -6.51 1.44
N ASP A 38 11.61 -5.97 0.82
CA ASP A 38 12.80 -6.75 0.47
C ASP A 38 13.52 -7.37 1.68
N ARG A 39 13.40 -6.76 2.87
CA ARG A 39 14.00 -7.28 4.12
C ARG A 39 13.17 -8.38 4.76
N VAL A 40 11.84 -8.28 4.69
CA VAL A 40 10.91 -9.23 5.32
C VAL A 40 10.36 -10.26 4.34
N ARG A 41 10.75 -10.21 3.05
CA ARG A 41 10.23 -11.07 1.97
C ARG A 41 10.24 -12.57 2.30
N GLY A 42 11.21 -13.03 3.07
CA GLY A 42 11.33 -14.44 3.48
C GLY A 42 10.34 -14.88 4.56
N ASP A 43 9.73 -13.93 5.27
CA ASP A 43 8.78 -14.17 6.36
C ASP A 43 7.32 -14.09 5.89
N LEU A 44 7.10 -13.72 4.62
CA LEU A 44 5.78 -13.53 4.02
C LEU A 44 5.28 -14.81 3.33
N ALA A 45 3.99 -15.10 3.47
CA ALA A 45 3.33 -16.21 2.79
C ALA A 45 3.11 -15.91 1.29
N ASP A 46 2.68 -14.70 0.94
CA ASP A 46 2.60 -14.21 -0.43
C ASP A 46 3.22 -12.81 -0.56
N ALA A 47 4.55 -12.76 -0.64
CA ALA A 47 5.28 -11.51 -0.85
C ALA A 47 4.87 -10.75 -2.13
N ALA A 48 4.35 -11.45 -3.15
CA ALA A 48 3.85 -10.82 -4.36
C ALA A 48 2.52 -10.11 -4.11
N ALA A 49 1.64 -10.66 -3.26
CA ALA A 49 0.43 -9.97 -2.82
C ALA A 49 0.77 -8.69 -2.03
N VAL A 50 1.75 -8.77 -1.13
CA VAL A 50 2.22 -7.60 -0.35
C VAL A 50 2.84 -6.55 -1.25
N GLU A 51 3.63 -6.95 -2.25
CA GLU A 51 4.17 -6.03 -3.25
C GLU A 51 3.07 -5.26 -4.00
N LEU A 52 1.99 -5.96 -4.40
CA LEU A 52 0.84 -5.32 -5.03
C LEU A 52 0.12 -4.36 -4.07
N ALA A 53 -0.08 -4.74 -2.81
CA ALA A 53 -0.68 -3.87 -1.79
C ALA A 53 0.14 -2.58 -1.60
N VAL A 54 1.47 -2.71 -1.44
CA VAL A 54 2.40 -1.58 -1.34
C VAL A 54 2.28 -0.62 -2.52
N LEU A 55 2.24 -1.15 -3.75
CA LEU A 55 2.20 -0.36 -4.98
C LEU A 55 0.87 0.41 -5.16
N TYR A 56 -0.23 -0.11 -4.60
CA TYR A 56 -1.57 0.40 -4.86
C TYR A 56 -2.25 1.12 -3.70
N HIS A 57 -1.88 0.89 -2.43
CA HIS A 57 -2.69 1.36 -1.28
C HIS A 57 -3.05 2.86 -1.33
N ASP A 58 -2.09 3.71 -1.74
CA ASP A 58 -2.28 5.16 -1.93
C ASP A 58 -2.41 5.62 -3.40
N ALA A 59 -2.64 4.70 -4.33
CA ALA A 59 -2.71 5.03 -5.77
C ALA A 59 -3.83 6.03 -6.07
N VAL A 60 -4.92 6.01 -5.31
CA VAL A 60 -5.93 7.07 -5.28
C VAL A 60 -5.76 7.83 -3.96
N TYR A 61 -5.63 9.15 -4.02
CA TYR A 61 -5.45 9.98 -2.83
C TYR A 61 -6.07 11.37 -3.02
N ASP A 62 -7.13 11.60 -2.28
CA ASP A 62 -7.65 12.93 -1.97
C ASP A 62 -7.71 13.05 -0.44
N PRO A 63 -6.92 13.94 0.19
CA PRO A 63 -6.89 14.07 1.65
C PRO A 63 -8.24 14.51 2.26
N ARG A 64 -9.21 14.92 1.44
CA ARG A 64 -10.58 15.26 1.86
C ARG A 64 -11.57 14.10 1.72
N ALA A 65 -11.19 13.04 1.01
CA ALA A 65 -12.03 11.87 0.81
C ALA A 65 -11.83 10.86 1.94
N MET A 66 -12.85 10.00 2.13
CA MET A 66 -12.84 8.92 3.13
C MET A 66 -12.83 7.53 2.47
N ASP A 67 -12.70 7.47 1.15
CA ASP A 67 -12.82 6.24 0.35
C ASP A 67 -11.59 5.97 -0.52
N ASN A 68 -10.44 6.58 -0.17
CA ASN A 68 -9.20 6.46 -0.94
C ASN A 68 -8.75 5.00 -1.05
N GLU A 69 -8.72 4.28 0.07
CA GLU A 69 -8.26 2.90 0.18
C GLU A 69 -9.18 1.97 -0.62
N ALA A 70 -10.50 2.18 -0.52
CA ALA A 70 -11.48 1.44 -1.32
C ALA A 70 -11.29 1.69 -2.82
N ARG A 71 -11.06 2.94 -3.23
CA ARG A 71 -10.83 3.30 -4.64
C ARG A 71 -9.48 2.79 -5.16
N SER A 72 -8.46 2.77 -4.33
CA SER A 72 -7.15 2.16 -4.60
C SER A 72 -7.26 0.64 -4.79
N ALA A 73 -8.05 -0.03 -3.93
CA ALA A 73 -8.35 -1.45 -4.05
C ALA A 73 -9.15 -1.77 -5.34
N ASP A 74 -10.15 -0.96 -5.68
CA ASP A 74 -10.91 -1.12 -6.92
C ASP A 74 -10.03 -0.91 -8.16
N LEU A 75 -9.11 0.06 -8.11
CA LEU A 75 -8.12 0.29 -9.16
C LEU A 75 -7.21 -0.92 -9.37
N LEU A 76 -6.69 -1.51 -8.28
CA LEU A 76 -5.88 -2.74 -8.32
C LEU A 76 -6.62 -3.86 -9.06
N LEU A 77 -7.89 -4.09 -8.71
CA LEU A 77 -8.70 -5.14 -9.33
C LEU A 77 -8.92 -4.87 -10.82
N ALA A 78 -9.21 -3.62 -11.19
CA ALA A 78 -9.46 -3.23 -12.58
C ALA A 78 -8.20 -3.38 -13.45
N ASP A 79 -7.05 -2.93 -12.94
CA ASP A 79 -5.79 -2.91 -13.68
C ASP A 79 -5.20 -4.32 -13.87
N LEU A 80 -5.43 -5.24 -12.92
CA LEU A 80 -4.78 -6.55 -12.90
C LEU A 80 -5.71 -7.75 -13.15
N ALA A 81 -6.99 -7.51 -13.44
CA ALA A 81 -7.92 -8.55 -13.83
C ALA A 81 -7.37 -9.35 -15.02
N GLY A 82 -7.21 -10.67 -14.84
CA GLY A 82 -6.68 -11.57 -15.87
C GLY A 82 -5.16 -11.55 -16.05
N HIS A 83 -4.43 -10.67 -15.34
CA HIS A 83 -2.96 -10.65 -15.30
C HIS A 83 -2.39 -11.36 -14.07
N VAL A 84 -3.15 -11.37 -12.98
CA VAL A 84 -2.76 -11.96 -11.70
C VAL A 84 -3.85 -12.92 -11.23
N GLU A 85 -3.44 -14.02 -10.59
CA GLU A 85 -4.37 -15.02 -10.04
C GLU A 85 -5.38 -14.37 -9.06
N PRO A 86 -6.69 -14.69 -9.17
CA PRO A 86 -7.73 -14.04 -8.37
C PRO A 86 -7.49 -14.10 -6.85
N ALA A 87 -6.95 -15.21 -6.34
CA ALA A 87 -6.64 -15.36 -4.92
C ALA A 87 -5.59 -14.33 -4.44
N ARG A 88 -4.56 -14.07 -5.24
CA ARG A 88 -3.53 -13.08 -4.90
C ARG A 88 -4.09 -11.67 -4.94
N LEU A 89 -4.94 -11.35 -5.92
CA LEU A 89 -5.62 -10.06 -5.99
C LEU A 89 -6.53 -9.83 -4.78
N ALA A 90 -7.25 -10.87 -4.34
CA ALA A 90 -8.10 -10.79 -3.15
C ALA A 90 -7.27 -10.48 -1.88
N ARG A 91 -6.10 -11.13 -1.71
CA ARG A 91 -5.18 -10.84 -0.60
C ARG A 91 -4.66 -9.40 -0.63
N ALA A 92 -4.17 -8.95 -1.78
CA ALA A 92 -3.68 -7.58 -1.98
C ALA A 92 -4.78 -6.54 -1.70
N ARG A 93 -6.00 -6.78 -2.20
CA ARG A 93 -7.18 -5.97 -1.92
C ARG A 93 -7.49 -5.89 -0.42
N ALA A 94 -7.54 -7.03 0.28
CA ALA A 94 -7.82 -7.07 1.71
C ALA A 94 -6.79 -6.27 2.51
N MET A 95 -5.51 -6.39 2.16
CA MET A 95 -4.43 -5.61 2.78
C MET A 95 -4.56 -4.10 2.52
N ILE A 96 -4.93 -3.67 1.31
CA ILE A 96 -5.18 -2.25 1.02
C ILE A 96 -6.34 -1.73 1.87
N LEU A 97 -7.46 -2.45 1.92
CA LEU A 97 -8.62 -2.04 2.71
C LEU A 97 -8.29 -1.91 4.21
N ALA A 98 -7.41 -2.78 4.72
CA ALA A 98 -6.97 -2.73 6.12
C ALA A 98 -6.22 -1.44 6.49
N THR A 99 -5.66 -0.70 5.52
CA THR A 99 -4.97 0.57 5.79
C THR A 99 -5.92 1.71 6.14
N ALA A 100 -7.24 1.57 5.92
CA ALA A 100 -8.20 2.61 6.25
C ALA A 100 -8.31 2.84 7.78
N ASP A 101 -8.28 1.76 8.55
CA ASP A 101 -8.38 1.78 10.02
C ASP A 101 -7.12 1.20 10.71
N HIS A 102 -6.14 0.76 9.92
CA HIS A 102 -4.94 0.03 10.35
C HIS A 102 -5.25 -1.17 11.27
N GLU A 103 -6.36 -1.86 11.02
CA GLU A 103 -6.78 -3.04 11.78
C GLU A 103 -6.31 -4.35 11.11
N PRO A 104 -5.93 -5.38 11.90
CA PRO A 104 -5.52 -6.66 11.36
C PRO A 104 -6.61 -7.34 10.53
N VAL A 105 -6.20 -7.99 9.44
CA VAL A 105 -7.09 -8.84 8.63
C VAL A 105 -7.21 -10.21 9.29
N GLU A 106 -8.39 -10.55 9.82
CA GLU A 106 -8.61 -11.87 10.43
C GLU A 106 -8.92 -12.98 9.39
N THR A 107 -9.51 -12.62 8.23
CA THR A 107 -9.84 -13.55 7.13
C THR A 107 -9.87 -12.81 5.79
N ASP A 108 -9.58 -13.49 4.66
CA ASP A 108 -9.96 -12.97 3.35
C ASP A 108 -11.47 -13.14 3.07
N ASP A 109 -11.93 -12.56 1.97
CA ASP A 109 -13.29 -12.73 1.43
C ASP A 109 -13.64 -14.22 1.15
N ALA A 110 -12.65 -15.12 1.14
CA ALA A 110 -12.80 -16.57 0.97
C ALA A 110 -12.86 -17.36 2.31
N GLY A 111 -12.73 -16.68 3.46
CA GLY A 111 -12.79 -17.28 4.79
C GLY A 111 -11.54 -18.06 5.21
N LEU A 112 -10.39 -17.83 4.55
CA LEU A 112 -9.13 -18.51 4.83
C LEU A 112 -8.35 -17.77 5.94
N ALA A 113 -8.75 -17.97 7.20
CA ALA A 113 -8.05 -17.41 8.37
C ALA A 113 -6.61 -17.95 8.58
N ASN A 114 -6.19 -18.98 7.83
CA ASN A 114 -5.11 -19.88 8.25
C ASN A 114 -4.00 -20.09 7.21
N ASP A 115 -3.90 -19.20 6.20
CA ASP A 115 -2.96 -19.33 5.09
C ASP A 115 -1.80 -18.31 5.11
N GLY A 116 -1.65 -17.56 6.20
CA GLY A 116 -0.63 -16.53 6.37
C GLY A 116 -1.05 -15.11 5.99
N LEU A 117 -2.30 -14.87 5.54
CA LEU A 117 -2.80 -13.52 5.24
C LEU A 117 -2.67 -12.55 6.41
N ALA A 118 -3.09 -12.96 7.60
CA ALA A 118 -3.03 -12.10 8.78
C ALA A 118 -1.58 -11.65 9.09
N ASN A 119 -0.61 -12.54 8.89
CA ASN A 119 0.81 -12.24 9.05
C ASN A 119 1.31 -11.27 7.97
N ASP A 120 0.96 -11.52 6.70
CA ASP A 120 1.32 -10.64 5.58
C ASP A 120 0.72 -9.23 5.77
N ALA A 121 -0.54 -9.15 6.19
CA ALA A 121 -1.23 -7.90 6.49
C ALA A 121 -0.58 -7.17 7.68
N ALA A 122 -0.24 -7.87 8.76
CA ALA A 122 0.46 -7.28 9.90
C ALA A 122 1.81 -6.68 9.48
N HIS A 123 2.60 -7.41 8.69
CA HIS A 123 3.84 -6.87 8.14
C HIS A 123 3.59 -5.64 7.27
N PHE A 124 2.57 -5.67 6.41
CA PHE A 124 2.24 -4.53 5.56
C PHE A 124 1.85 -3.29 6.36
N LEU A 125 0.97 -3.43 7.35
CA LEU A 125 0.56 -2.34 8.25
C LEU A 125 1.75 -1.79 9.05
N ASP A 126 2.62 -2.66 9.56
CA ASP A 126 3.85 -2.23 10.25
C ASP A 126 4.80 -1.47 9.31
N MET A 127 4.92 -1.88 8.05
CA MET A 127 5.72 -1.17 7.05
C MET A 127 5.14 0.23 6.79
N ASP A 128 3.82 0.33 6.58
CA ASP A 128 3.13 1.60 6.32
C ASP A 128 3.26 2.59 7.48
N LEU A 129 3.14 2.09 8.71
CA LEU A 129 3.29 2.87 9.93
C LEU A 129 4.76 3.03 10.40
N SER A 130 5.74 2.50 9.65
CA SER A 130 7.15 2.50 10.09
C SER A 130 7.73 3.90 10.29
N ILE A 131 7.16 4.92 9.65
CA ILE A 131 7.55 6.33 9.84
C ILE A 131 7.39 6.79 11.30
N LEU A 132 6.45 6.21 12.05
CA LEU A 132 6.21 6.53 13.46
C LEU A 132 7.37 6.10 14.38
N GLY A 133 8.18 5.13 13.93
CA GLY A 133 9.37 4.66 14.62
C GLY A 133 10.68 5.20 14.02
N ALA A 134 10.61 6.15 13.07
CA ALA A 134 11.79 6.67 12.40
C ALA A 134 12.62 7.62 13.28
N GLU A 135 13.86 7.87 12.85
CA GLU A 135 14.72 8.88 13.48
C GLU A 135 14.04 10.26 13.50
N PRO A 136 14.25 11.10 14.53
CA PRO A 136 13.51 12.35 14.71
C PRO A 136 13.48 13.26 13.48
N ALA A 137 14.62 13.40 12.78
CA ALA A 137 14.68 14.25 11.58
C ALA A 137 13.83 13.73 10.41
N ALA A 138 13.65 12.41 10.28
CA ALA A 138 12.78 11.83 9.27
C ALA A 138 11.30 12.04 9.66
N PHE A 139 10.98 11.87 10.94
CA PHE A 139 9.64 12.13 11.45
C PHE A 139 9.24 13.61 11.31
N ASP A 140 10.14 14.56 11.60
CA ASP A 140 9.89 15.99 11.42
C ASP A 140 9.56 16.34 9.95
N ALA A 141 10.29 15.72 9.01
CA ALA A 141 10.05 15.90 7.57
C ALA A 141 8.70 15.32 7.14
N TYR A 142 8.33 14.14 7.65
CA TYR A 142 7.01 13.54 7.49
C TYR A 142 5.91 14.47 8.00
N GLU A 143 6.02 14.95 9.24
CA GLU A 143 5.02 15.82 9.85
C GLU A 143 4.82 17.11 9.02
N ALA A 144 5.91 17.74 8.59
CA ALA A 144 5.86 18.93 7.75
C ALA A 144 5.21 18.66 6.39
N ALA A 145 5.40 17.47 5.81
CA ALA A 145 4.77 17.06 4.56
C ALA A 145 3.27 16.81 4.73
N ILE A 146 2.86 16.04 5.75
CA ILE A 146 1.45 15.80 6.08
C ILE A 146 0.70 17.11 6.34
N ARG A 147 1.31 18.06 7.08
CA ARG A 147 0.72 19.39 7.30
C ARG A 147 0.41 20.15 6.00
N ARG A 148 1.17 19.91 4.93
CA ARG A 148 0.90 20.53 3.61
C ARG A 148 -0.25 19.83 2.89
N GLU A 149 -0.31 18.50 2.95
CA GLU A 149 -1.40 17.73 2.35
C GLU A 149 -2.75 18.08 3.01
N TYR A 150 -2.74 18.30 4.32
CA TYR A 150 -3.91 18.67 5.13
C TYR A 150 -4.03 20.18 5.38
N ALA A 151 -3.40 21.04 4.58
CA ALA A 151 -3.41 22.50 4.77
C ALA A 151 -4.81 23.16 4.69
N PHE A 152 -5.85 22.40 4.38
CA PHE A 152 -7.25 22.83 4.34
C PHE A 152 -8.00 22.66 5.69
N VAL A 153 -7.36 22.05 6.70
CA VAL A 153 -7.87 21.92 8.08
C VAL A 153 -7.40 23.10 8.91
#